data_AF-A0A7J6A450-F1
#
_entry.id   AF-A0A7J6A450-F1
#
_cell.length_a   1.000
_cell.length_b   1.000
_cell.length_c   1.000
_cell.angle_alpha   90.00
_cell.angle_beta   90.00
_cell.angle_gamma   90.00
#
_symmetry.space_group_name_H-M   'P 1'
#
loop_
_entity.id
_entity.type
_entity.pdbx_description
1 polymer ?
#
loop_
_entity_poly.entity_id
_entity_poly.type
_entity_poly.pdbx_seq_one_letter_code
_entity_poly.pdbx_strand_id
1 'polypeptide(L)'
;MMCHCQDQDATLHLPSSPLIPSRACVMGADVTRLTQREQSLEQRLETVFKENAELRDSVSSLYAQLALHEQESNTQTQQLAEAWQEVELAKDRVQDLQSQIEELQEEVSLQRTTDGDTSLLSEMERSLDSMNWIQDKKQVIQEVSSILDMLLPVSYGSEASNQEDSLQGKLGQLKSVAERIVHNETLQELNRPIVGGDMALCENTARIQELQDQNAQLLKENAELRLKPDSRLDEEIIQRAIKDRDDAISKKTAVEAELVRSRNDMMYLNNQLLEAIQRKLELSQELEAWQDDIQVIINQQLKSQTEQQMQSKRSGGNRLSFFRKPLKASTSVSCIPETTSVPNPSPWRNWLKVAK
;
A
#
# COMPACT_ATOMS: atom_id res chain seq x y z
N MET A 1 -23.01 -89.11 -80.69
CA MET A 1 -23.83 -89.57 -81.83
C MET A 1 -24.30 -88.36 -82.62
N MET A 2 -24.48 -88.51 -83.94
CA MET A 2 -25.26 -87.69 -84.90
C MET A 2 -25.60 -86.24 -84.47
N CYS A 3 -24.97 -85.18 -85.01
CA CYS A 3 -25.11 -84.67 -86.40
C CYS A 3 -26.54 -84.24 -86.75
N HIS A 4 -26.78 -82.93 -86.87
CA HIS A 4 -27.21 -82.30 -88.14
C HIS A 4 -26.95 -80.79 -88.20
N CYS A 5 -27.07 -80.27 -89.41
CA CYS A 5 -26.74 -78.97 -90.01
C CYS A 5 -26.93 -77.70 -89.14
N GLN A 6 -26.12 -76.63 -89.26
CA GLN A 6 -25.42 -76.02 -90.42
C GLN A 6 -26.29 -75.05 -91.25
N ASP A 7 -26.36 -73.82 -90.76
CA ASP A 7 -26.27 -72.55 -91.52
C ASP A 7 -25.35 -71.66 -90.64
N GLN A 8 -24.32 -70.93 -91.10
CA GLN A 8 -24.17 -70.10 -92.30
C GLN A 8 -25.19 -68.95 -92.39
N ASP A 9 -25.10 -68.03 -91.42
CA ASP A 9 -25.33 -66.62 -91.72
C ASP A 9 -24.09 -65.79 -91.35
N ALA A 10 -23.71 -64.87 -92.25
CA ALA A 10 -22.43 -64.16 -92.23
C ALA A 10 -22.60 -62.76 -91.62
N THR A 11 -23.21 -62.69 -90.43
CA THR A 11 -23.62 -61.45 -89.77
C THR A 11 -22.43 -60.66 -89.23
N LEU A 12 -21.79 -59.93 -90.15
CA LEU A 12 -20.83 -58.84 -90.01
C LEU A 12 -20.44 -58.46 -88.56
N HIS A 13 -19.13 -58.59 -88.26
CA HIS A 13 -18.52 -57.94 -87.09
C HIS A 13 -18.66 -56.41 -87.18
N LEU A 14 -19.78 -55.90 -86.68
CA LEU A 14 -19.90 -54.50 -86.27
C LEU A 14 -18.95 -54.27 -85.09
N PRO A 15 -18.15 -53.18 -85.08
CA PRO A 15 -17.42 -52.81 -83.88
C PRO A 15 -18.43 -52.53 -82.77
N SER A 16 -18.12 -52.95 -81.54
CA SER A 16 -18.96 -52.70 -80.37
C SER A 16 -18.98 -51.20 -80.06
N SER A 17 -19.87 -50.47 -80.75
CA SER A 17 -20.09 -49.04 -80.56
C SER A 17 -20.29 -48.74 -79.07
N PRO A 18 -19.68 -47.66 -78.54
CA PRO A 18 -19.89 -47.30 -77.14
C PRO A 18 -21.39 -47.11 -76.91
N LEU A 19 -21.94 -47.84 -75.94
CA LEU A 19 -23.34 -47.73 -75.54
C LEU A 19 -23.58 -46.33 -74.99
N ILE A 20 -23.95 -45.40 -75.88
CA ILE A 20 -24.28 -44.01 -75.54
C ILE A 20 -25.38 -44.07 -74.47
N PRO A 21 -25.11 -43.65 -73.21
CA PRO A 21 -26.09 -43.80 -72.16
C PRO A 21 -27.35 -43.02 -72.54
N SER A 22 -28.52 -43.64 -72.37
CA SER A 22 -29.78 -43.00 -72.72
C SER A 22 -29.92 -41.68 -71.94
N ARG A 23 -30.53 -40.65 -72.54
CA ARG A 23 -30.60 -39.33 -71.90
C ARG A 23 -31.31 -39.36 -70.54
N ALA A 24 -32.18 -40.36 -70.31
CA ALA A 24 -32.78 -40.67 -69.01
C ALA A 24 -31.78 -41.25 -68.00
N CYS A 25 -30.85 -42.11 -68.43
CA CYS A 25 -29.80 -42.68 -67.57
C CYS A 25 -28.82 -41.60 -67.08
N VAL A 26 -28.35 -40.73 -67.99
CA VAL A 26 -27.48 -39.58 -67.62
C VAL A 26 -28.20 -38.67 -66.63
N MET A 27 -29.43 -38.25 -66.96
CA MET A 27 -30.24 -37.38 -66.12
C MET A 27 -30.55 -38.01 -64.75
N GLY A 28 -30.76 -39.32 -64.67
CA GLY A 28 -30.90 -40.04 -63.41
C GLY A 28 -29.63 -40.02 -62.55
N ALA A 29 -28.46 -40.21 -63.16
CA ALA A 29 -27.17 -40.11 -62.47
C ALA A 29 -26.80 -38.68 -62.06
N ASP A 30 -27.26 -37.67 -62.80
CA ASP A 30 -27.16 -36.26 -62.40
C ASP A 30 -28.06 -35.95 -61.21
N VAL A 31 -29.30 -36.45 -61.20
CA VAL A 31 -30.24 -36.28 -60.08
C VAL A 31 -29.71 -36.95 -58.80
N THR A 32 -29.24 -38.20 -58.85
CA THR A 32 -28.70 -38.86 -57.63
C THR A 32 -27.46 -38.16 -57.10
N ARG A 33 -26.58 -37.66 -57.97
CA ARG A 33 -25.42 -36.85 -57.57
C ARG A 33 -25.83 -35.51 -56.93
N LEU A 34 -26.91 -34.89 -57.40
CA LEU A 34 -27.46 -33.67 -56.79
C LEU A 34 -28.07 -33.95 -55.42
N THR A 35 -28.91 -34.97 -55.27
CA THR A 35 -29.50 -35.37 -53.98
C THR A 35 -28.44 -35.80 -52.95
N GLN A 36 -27.37 -36.48 -53.38
CA GLN A 36 -26.25 -36.79 -52.48
C GLN A 36 -25.51 -35.52 -52.01
N ARG A 37 -25.37 -34.52 -52.89
CA ARG A 37 -24.76 -33.22 -52.56
C ARG A 37 -25.67 -32.39 -51.63
N GLU A 38 -26.97 -32.45 -51.85
CA GLU A 38 -28.01 -31.84 -51.00
C GLU A 38 -27.93 -32.39 -49.58
N GLN A 39 -28.02 -33.72 -49.41
CA GLN A 39 -27.87 -34.39 -48.10
C GLN A 39 -26.53 -34.07 -47.41
N SER A 40 -25.44 -33.97 -48.16
CA SER A 40 -24.13 -33.58 -47.62
C SER A 40 -24.07 -32.12 -47.17
N LEU A 41 -24.86 -31.23 -47.77
CA LEU A 41 -25.00 -29.83 -47.35
C LEU A 41 -25.94 -29.72 -46.14
N GLU A 42 -27.05 -30.46 -46.11
CA GLU A 42 -27.95 -30.55 -44.95
C GLU A 42 -27.21 -31.02 -43.70
N GLN A 43 -26.43 -32.10 -43.79
CA GLN A 43 -25.61 -32.60 -42.68
C GLN A 43 -24.61 -31.54 -42.17
N ARG A 44 -23.98 -30.80 -43.07
CA ARG A 44 -23.03 -29.72 -42.70
C ARG A 44 -23.73 -28.52 -42.08
N LEU A 45 -24.93 -28.16 -42.53
CA LEU A 45 -25.75 -27.12 -41.90
C LEU A 45 -26.17 -27.54 -40.49
N GLU A 46 -26.61 -28.79 -40.31
CA GLU A 46 -27.00 -29.35 -39.01
C GLU A 46 -25.83 -29.40 -38.01
N THR A 47 -24.61 -29.74 -38.46
CA THR A 47 -23.39 -29.61 -37.64
C THR A 47 -23.14 -28.15 -37.23
N VAL A 48 -23.17 -27.21 -38.18
CA VAL A 48 -22.94 -25.79 -37.90
C VAL A 48 -24.04 -25.20 -37.01
N PHE A 49 -25.28 -25.67 -37.08
CA PHE A 49 -26.34 -25.25 -36.15
C PHE A 49 -26.09 -25.72 -34.71
N LYS A 50 -25.54 -26.94 -34.52
CA LYS A 50 -25.13 -27.44 -33.19
C LYS A 50 -23.96 -26.66 -32.62
N GLU A 51 -22.91 -26.46 -33.42
CA GLU A 51 -21.76 -25.62 -33.05
C GLU A 51 -22.22 -24.19 -32.66
N ASN A 52 -23.19 -23.61 -33.38
CA ASN A 52 -23.76 -22.30 -33.05
C ASN A 52 -24.63 -22.30 -31.78
N ALA A 53 -25.24 -23.42 -31.40
CA ALA A 53 -25.96 -23.55 -30.14
C ALA A 53 -24.98 -23.66 -28.97
N GLU A 54 -24.00 -24.56 -29.06
CA GLU A 54 -22.93 -24.75 -28.07
C GLU A 54 -22.14 -23.45 -27.81
N LEU A 55 -21.85 -22.68 -28.87
CA LEU A 55 -21.22 -21.36 -28.75
C LEU A 55 -22.11 -20.32 -28.06
N ARG A 56 -23.44 -20.36 -28.25
CA ARG A 56 -24.38 -19.46 -27.55
C ARG A 56 -24.48 -19.79 -26.07
N ASP A 57 -24.51 -21.07 -25.72
CA ASP A 57 -24.55 -21.53 -24.33
C ASP A 57 -23.22 -21.23 -23.63
N SER A 58 -22.09 -21.42 -24.31
CA SER A 58 -20.76 -21.01 -23.84
C SER A 58 -20.67 -19.49 -23.61
N VAL A 59 -21.10 -18.67 -24.56
CA VAL A 59 -21.14 -17.21 -24.42
C VAL A 59 -22.06 -16.78 -23.27
N SER A 60 -23.21 -17.43 -23.10
CA SER A 60 -24.15 -17.15 -22.00
C SER A 60 -23.54 -17.50 -20.63
N SER A 61 -22.81 -18.62 -20.55
CA SER A 61 -22.05 -19.01 -19.36
C SER A 61 -20.93 -18.02 -19.02
N LEU A 62 -20.19 -17.55 -20.03
CA LEU A 62 -19.15 -16.54 -19.86
C LEU A 62 -19.72 -15.18 -19.40
N TYR A 63 -20.88 -14.75 -19.91
CA TYR A 63 -21.56 -13.56 -19.40
C TYR A 63 -22.01 -13.72 -17.94
N ALA A 64 -22.50 -14.90 -17.54
CA ALA A 64 -22.86 -15.16 -16.15
C ALA A 64 -21.64 -15.15 -15.21
N GLN A 65 -20.50 -15.68 -15.65
CA GLN A 65 -19.23 -15.60 -14.92
C GLN A 65 -18.71 -14.16 -14.81
N LEU A 66 -18.79 -13.39 -15.89
CA LEU A 66 -18.39 -11.98 -15.89
C LEU A 66 -19.24 -11.16 -14.92
N ALA A 67 -20.57 -11.31 -14.94
CA ALA A 67 -21.47 -10.60 -14.04
C ALA A 67 -21.21 -10.93 -12.55
N LEU A 68 -20.85 -12.18 -12.24
CA LEU A 68 -20.45 -12.59 -10.89
C LEU A 68 -19.13 -11.93 -10.48
N HIS A 69 -18.11 -11.93 -11.34
CA HIS A 69 -16.83 -11.26 -11.06
C HIS A 69 -16.97 -9.73 -10.95
N GLU A 70 -17.83 -9.11 -11.75
CA GLU A 70 -18.19 -7.70 -11.61
C GLU A 70 -18.88 -7.43 -10.26
N GLN A 71 -19.78 -8.32 -9.80
CA GLN A 71 -20.38 -8.22 -8.47
C GLN A 71 -19.33 -8.33 -7.36
N GLU A 72 -18.41 -9.29 -7.43
CA GLU A 72 -17.33 -9.47 -6.44
C GLU A 72 -16.34 -8.29 -6.43
N SER A 73 -16.00 -7.74 -7.59
CA SER A 73 -15.14 -6.55 -7.68
C SER A 73 -15.82 -5.31 -7.08
N ASN A 74 -17.13 -5.15 -7.29
CA ASN A 74 -17.91 -4.07 -6.70
C ASN A 74 -18.01 -4.20 -5.16
N THR A 75 -18.22 -5.41 -4.61
CA THR A 75 -18.27 -5.59 -3.14
C THR A 75 -16.91 -5.38 -2.49
N GLN A 76 -15.81 -5.81 -3.12
CA GLN A 76 -14.45 -5.51 -2.66
C GLN A 76 -14.16 -4.00 -2.68
N THR A 77 -14.59 -3.29 -3.72
CA THR A 77 -14.43 -1.83 -3.82
C THR A 77 -15.21 -1.11 -2.71
N GLN A 78 -16.43 -1.56 -2.41
CA GLN A 78 -17.24 -1.03 -1.32
C GLN A 78 -16.59 -1.27 0.06
N GLN A 79 -16.12 -2.48 0.33
CA GLN A 79 -15.42 -2.83 1.58
C GLN A 79 -14.14 -2.00 1.78
N LEU A 80 -13.39 -1.75 0.70
CA LEU A 80 -12.22 -0.88 0.75
C LEU A 80 -12.60 0.58 1.06
N ALA A 81 -13.69 1.09 0.48
CA ALA A 81 -14.17 2.45 0.76
C ALA A 81 -14.63 2.62 2.23
N GLU A 82 -15.33 1.61 2.77
CA GLU A 82 -15.74 1.57 4.18
C GLU A 82 -14.52 1.54 5.12
N ALA A 83 -13.55 0.65 4.85
CA ALA A 83 -12.31 0.58 5.64
C ALA A 83 -11.46 1.87 5.57
N TRP A 84 -11.42 2.56 4.42
CA TRP A 84 -10.78 3.88 4.31
C TRP A 84 -11.47 4.94 5.17
N GLN A 85 -12.81 4.92 5.24
CA GLN A 85 -13.57 5.83 6.10
C GLN A 85 -13.32 5.55 7.60
N GLU A 86 -13.26 4.27 8.01
CA GLU A 86 -12.90 3.91 9.38
C GLU A 86 -11.48 4.35 9.77
N VAL A 87 -10.51 4.22 8.86
CA VAL A 87 -9.13 4.66 9.08
C VAL A 87 -9.04 6.18 9.24
N GLU A 88 -9.75 6.96 8.44
CA GLU A 88 -9.73 8.42 8.54
C GLU A 88 -10.41 8.90 9.83
N LEU A 89 -11.56 8.31 10.22
CA LEU A 89 -12.21 8.58 11.51
C LEU A 89 -11.33 8.20 12.72
N ALA A 90 -10.57 7.10 12.62
CA ALA A 90 -9.61 6.71 13.65
C ALA A 90 -8.42 7.69 13.73
N LYS A 91 -7.96 8.21 12.59
CA LYS A 91 -6.89 9.21 12.49
C LYS A 91 -7.33 10.57 13.06
N ASP A 92 -8.53 11.04 12.74
CA ASP A 92 -9.10 12.26 13.33
C ASP A 92 -9.15 12.14 14.86
N ARG A 93 -9.63 11.00 15.38
CA ARG A 93 -9.66 10.73 16.83
C ARG A 93 -8.28 10.63 17.47
N VAL A 94 -7.25 10.18 16.74
CA VAL A 94 -5.85 10.21 17.22
C VAL A 94 -5.35 11.64 17.29
N GLN A 95 -5.70 12.50 16.33
CA GLN A 95 -5.36 13.92 16.34
C GLN A 95 -6.06 14.68 17.49
N ASP A 96 -7.34 14.39 17.75
CA ASP A 96 -8.08 14.92 18.91
C ASP A 96 -7.45 14.50 20.25
N LEU A 97 -6.92 13.28 20.35
CA LEU A 97 -6.24 12.80 21.54
C LEU A 97 -4.83 13.39 21.67
N GLN A 98 -4.15 13.69 20.56
CA GLN A 98 -2.86 14.38 20.57
C GLN A 98 -2.99 15.82 21.08
N SER A 99 -4.00 16.58 20.65
CA SER A 99 -4.24 17.93 21.17
C SER A 99 -4.65 17.95 22.64
N GLN A 100 -5.46 16.98 23.11
CA GLN A 100 -5.74 16.80 24.55
C GLN A 100 -4.48 16.47 25.36
N ILE A 101 -3.55 15.68 24.81
CA ILE A 101 -2.27 15.38 25.46
C ILE A 101 -1.38 16.63 25.51
N GLU A 102 -1.39 17.45 24.46
CA GLU A 102 -0.63 18.71 24.39
C GLU A 102 -1.18 19.74 25.39
N GLU A 103 -2.50 19.94 25.45
CA GLU A 103 -3.18 20.80 26.43
C GLU A 103 -2.87 20.38 27.89
N LEU A 104 -2.93 19.09 28.20
CA LEU A 104 -2.56 18.56 29.52
C LEU A 104 -1.05 18.68 29.81
N GLN A 105 -0.19 18.62 28.80
CA GLN A 105 1.25 18.87 28.96
C GLN A 105 1.54 20.35 29.23
N GLU A 106 0.82 21.28 28.60
CA GLU A 106 0.89 22.70 28.92
C GLU A 106 0.37 22.97 30.34
N GLU A 107 -0.77 22.42 30.75
CA GLU A 107 -1.31 22.60 32.11
C GLU A 107 -0.33 22.07 33.17
N VAL A 108 0.21 20.86 33.02
CA VAL A 108 1.22 20.29 33.93
C VAL A 108 2.52 21.08 33.94
N SER A 109 2.85 21.78 32.85
CA SER A 109 4.03 22.65 32.77
C SER A 109 3.80 23.97 33.50
N LEU A 110 2.62 24.57 33.34
CA LEU A 110 2.18 25.75 34.09
C LEU A 110 2.11 25.46 35.59
N GLN A 111 1.48 24.36 36.00
CA GLN A 111 1.44 23.89 37.40
C GLN A 111 2.86 23.73 37.99
N ARG A 112 3.79 23.14 37.23
CA ARG A 112 5.19 23.02 37.68
C ARG A 112 5.89 24.38 37.84
N THR A 113 5.51 25.41 37.07
CA THR A 113 6.04 26.77 37.26
C THR A 113 5.43 27.48 38.46
N THR A 114 4.12 27.32 38.74
CA THR A 114 3.48 27.89 39.94
C THR A 114 3.95 27.21 41.23
N ASP A 115 4.10 25.89 41.19
CA ASP A 115 4.59 25.12 42.32
C ASP A 115 6.11 25.34 42.51
N GLY A 116 6.88 25.58 41.44
CA GLY A 116 8.31 25.84 41.53
C GLY A 116 8.66 27.01 42.47
N ASP A 117 7.89 28.09 42.41
CA ASP A 117 8.11 29.29 43.24
C ASP A 117 7.34 29.29 44.57
N THR A 118 6.22 28.57 44.67
CA THR A 118 5.38 28.49 45.89
C THR A 118 5.54 27.20 46.70
N SER A 119 6.33 26.23 46.22
CA SER A 119 6.55 24.96 46.91
C SER A 119 7.21 25.15 48.27
N LEU A 120 6.67 24.43 49.25
CA LEU A 120 7.21 24.31 50.60
C LEU A 120 8.67 23.83 50.61
N LEU A 121 9.14 23.13 49.57
CA LEU A 121 10.57 22.80 49.41
C LEU A 121 11.41 24.02 49.04
N SER A 122 10.96 24.85 48.10
CA SER A 122 11.62 26.10 47.72
C SER A 122 11.60 27.11 48.88
N GLU A 123 10.53 27.14 49.67
CA GLU A 123 10.48 27.91 50.93
C GLU A 123 11.40 27.31 52.00
N MET A 124 11.49 25.98 52.15
CA MET A 124 12.42 25.33 53.09
C MET A 124 13.88 25.54 52.71
N GLU A 125 14.22 25.57 51.42
CA GLU A 125 15.59 25.83 50.94
C GLU A 125 15.97 27.29 51.18
N ARG A 126 15.11 28.25 50.79
CA ARG A 126 15.25 29.68 51.15
C ARG A 126 15.32 29.89 52.68
N SER A 127 14.54 29.11 53.45
CA SER A 127 14.54 29.14 54.91
C SER A 127 15.85 28.60 55.49
N LEU A 128 16.37 27.48 55.00
CA LEU A 128 17.66 26.90 55.39
C LEU A 128 18.85 27.82 55.07
N ASP A 129 18.80 28.55 53.96
CA ASP A 129 19.78 29.59 53.62
C ASP A 129 19.65 30.84 54.50
N SER A 130 18.43 31.22 54.89
CA SER A 130 18.19 32.36 55.80
C SER A 130 18.51 32.03 57.26
N MET A 131 18.36 30.76 57.65
CA MET A 131 18.76 30.24 58.94
C MET A 131 20.29 30.24 58.95
N ASN A 132 20.89 31.07 59.81
CA ASN A 132 22.32 31.35 59.80
C ASN A 132 23.19 30.18 60.33
N TRP A 133 22.90 28.94 59.93
CA TRP A 133 23.63 27.72 60.26
C TRP A 133 25.14 27.81 59.97
N ILE A 134 25.56 28.60 58.98
CA ILE A 134 26.98 28.85 58.69
C ILE A 134 27.63 29.71 59.80
N GLN A 135 26.87 30.62 60.41
CA GLN A 135 27.30 31.42 61.57
C GLN A 135 27.20 30.61 62.86
N ASP A 136 26.09 29.90 63.09
CA ASP A 136 25.89 29.07 64.28
C ASP A 136 26.95 27.95 64.35
N LYS A 137 27.27 27.32 63.21
CA LYS A 137 28.38 26.37 63.08
C LYS A 137 29.73 26.98 63.48
N LYS A 138 30.01 28.23 63.10
CA LYS A 138 31.24 28.93 63.52
C LYS A 138 31.22 29.24 65.01
N GLN A 139 30.08 29.65 65.57
CA GLN A 139 29.94 29.89 67.00
C GLN A 139 30.15 28.60 67.81
N VAL A 140 29.57 27.47 67.39
CA VAL A 140 29.80 26.17 68.06
C VAL A 140 31.27 25.70 67.91
N ILE A 141 31.94 25.95 66.78
CA ILE A 141 33.40 25.71 66.66
C ILE A 141 34.18 26.53 67.69
N GLN A 142 33.80 27.80 67.89
CA GLN A 142 34.46 28.71 68.84
C GLN A 142 34.17 28.33 70.30
N GLU A 143 32.94 27.93 70.64
CA GLU A 143 32.56 27.48 71.97
C GLU A 143 33.21 26.14 72.35
N VAL A 144 33.24 25.16 71.43
CA VAL A 144 33.96 23.90 71.65
C VAL A 144 35.47 24.13 71.77
N SER A 145 36.04 25.09 71.02
CA SER A 145 37.44 25.49 71.20
C SER A 145 37.70 26.11 72.57
N SER A 146 36.81 27.00 73.04
CA SER A 146 36.89 27.60 74.38
C SER A 146 36.80 26.56 75.51
N ILE A 147 35.95 25.54 75.35
CA ILE A 147 35.86 24.41 76.29
C ILE A 147 37.17 23.58 76.28
N LEU A 148 37.77 23.33 75.12
CA LEU A 148 39.07 22.67 75.02
C LEU A 148 40.18 23.47 75.73
N ASP A 149 40.24 24.78 75.50
CA ASP A 149 41.21 25.67 76.13
C ASP A 149 41.06 25.69 77.67
N MET A 150 39.82 25.67 78.18
CA MET A 150 39.54 25.58 79.63
C MET A 150 39.84 24.21 80.25
N LEU A 151 39.76 23.12 79.49
CA LEU A 151 40.08 21.77 79.96
C LEU A 151 41.59 21.44 79.86
N LEU A 152 42.34 22.17 79.04
CA LEU A 152 43.77 22.00 78.81
C LEU A 152 44.61 21.90 80.11
N PRO A 153 44.40 22.75 81.14
CA PRO A 153 45.19 22.71 82.39
C PRO A 153 44.96 21.44 83.22
N VAL A 154 43.82 20.76 83.03
CA VAL A 154 43.44 19.53 83.75
C VAL A 154 43.95 18.27 83.02
N SER A 155 44.40 18.40 81.76
CA SER A 155 44.79 17.28 80.89
C SER A 155 46.31 16.98 80.86
N TYR A 156 47.08 17.61 81.75
CA TYR A 156 48.55 17.54 81.94
C TYR A 156 49.35 16.61 81.01
N GLY A 157 49.58 17.08 79.78
CA GLY A 157 50.38 16.39 78.76
C GLY A 157 50.20 17.06 77.40
N SER A 158 51.16 17.91 77.02
CA SER A 158 51.12 18.62 75.73
C SER A 158 51.78 17.79 74.63
N GLU A 159 51.03 17.53 73.56
CA GLU A 159 51.48 17.89 72.20
C GLU A 159 50.26 18.36 71.40
N ALA A 160 50.42 19.46 70.67
CA ALA A 160 49.38 20.01 69.80
C ALA A 160 49.66 19.65 68.34
N SER A 161 48.97 18.64 67.82
CA SER A 161 48.85 18.44 66.37
C SER A 161 47.53 17.75 66.01
N ASN A 162 46.59 18.55 65.52
CA ASN A 162 46.18 18.52 64.11
C ASN A 162 45.19 19.67 63.87
N GLN A 163 45.57 20.60 62.99
CA GLN A 163 44.89 21.89 62.82
C GLN A 163 43.68 21.76 61.87
N GLU A 164 42.68 21.02 62.32
CA GLU A 164 41.42 20.85 61.61
C GLU A 164 40.32 21.71 62.25
N ASP A 165 40.06 22.90 61.70
CA ASP A 165 39.02 23.83 62.18
C ASP A 165 37.58 23.39 61.82
N SER A 166 37.39 22.12 61.49
CA SER A 166 36.08 21.48 61.39
C SER A 166 35.50 21.20 62.78
N LEU A 167 34.16 21.34 62.92
CA LEU A 167 33.44 20.86 64.11
C LEU A 167 33.84 19.45 64.50
N GLN A 168 34.05 18.57 63.52
CA GLN A 168 34.32 17.15 63.74
C GLN A 168 35.72 16.90 64.32
N GLY A 169 36.72 17.69 63.91
CA GLY A 169 38.06 17.69 64.50
C GLY A 169 38.05 18.19 65.95
N LYS A 170 37.39 19.33 66.21
CA LYS A 170 37.23 19.90 67.56
C LYS A 170 36.45 18.97 68.50
N LEU A 171 35.36 18.35 68.04
CA LEU A 171 34.61 17.35 68.80
C LEU A 171 35.41 16.06 69.00
N GLY A 172 36.24 15.65 68.03
CA GLY A 172 37.17 14.52 68.18
C GLY A 172 38.24 14.78 69.26
N GLN A 173 38.79 16.00 69.32
CA GLN A 173 39.69 16.44 70.38
C GLN A 173 38.99 16.44 71.74
N LEU A 174 37.78 17.02 71.83
CA LEU A 174 37.00 17.04 73.08
C LEU A 174 36.65 15.62 73.56
N LYS A 175 36.30 14.73 72.61
CA LYS A 175 36.10 13.31 72.87
C LYS A 175 37.38 12.64 73.38
N SER A 176 38.55 12.90 72.79
CA SER A 176 39.82 12.34 73.29
C SER A 176 40.16 12.81 74.71
N VAL A 177 39.89 14.07 75.05
CA VAL A 177 40.05 14.60 76.41
C VAL A 177 39.06 13.91 77.36
N ALA A 178 37.78 13.78 76.99
CA ALA A 178 36.76 13.11 77.78
C ALA A 178 37.03 11.61 77.96
N GLU A 179 37.42 10.89 76.91
CA GLU A 179 37.81 9.48 76.99
C GLU A 179 39.03 9.29 77.89
N ARG A 180 40.01 10.20 77.88
CA ARG A 180 41.16 10.16 78.79
C ARG A 180 40.78 10.39 80.25
N ILE A 181 39.77 11.24 80.50
CA ILE A 181 39.18 11.41 81.85
C ILE A 181 38.43 10.14 82.27
N VAL A 182 37.70 9.49 81.36
CA VAL A 182 36.90 8.27 81.62
C VAL A 182 37.74 7.00 81.74
N HIS A 183 38.90 6.90 81.08
CA HIS A 183 39.81 5.74 81.19
C HIS A 183 40.59 5.68 82.53
N ASN A 184 40.20 6.45 83.54
CA ASN A 184 40.57 6.23 84.94
C ASN A 184 39.87 4.97 85.51
N GLU A 185 40.35 3.79 85.08
CA GLU A 185 40.21 2.43 85.66
C GLU A 185 38.81 1.86 86.01
N THR A 186 37.72 2.63 85.99
CA THR A 186 36.53 2.31 86.81
C THR A 186 35.34 1.64 86.11
N LEU A 187 35.36 1.41 84.78
CA LEU A 187 34.12 1.16 84.00
C LEU A 187 34.17 0.05 82.90
N GLN A 188 35.06 -0.95 82.94
CA GLN A 188 35.34 -1.81 81.76
C GLN A 188 35.07 -3.34 81.86
N GLU A 189 34.33 -3.86 82.85
CA GLU A 189 34.23 -5.32 83.10
C GLU A 189 33.13 -6.12 82.34
N LEU A 190 32.24 -5.51 81.55
CA LEU A 190 31.06 -6.20 80.99
C LEU A 190 31.06 -6.35 79.45
N ASN A 191 31.29 -7.59 78.94
CA ASN A 191 30.60 -8.29 77.82
C ASN A 191 31.50 -9.25 76.96
N ARG A 192 31.22 -10.57 76.92
CA ARG A 192 31.64 -11.52 75.83
C ARG A 192 30.92 -12.92 75.87
N PRO A 193 30.46 -13.51 74.73
CA PRO A 193 29.88 -14.89 74.63
C PRO A 193 30.61 -15.90 73.68
N ILE A 194 30.09 -17.15 73.52
CA ILE A 194 30.73 -18.37 72.88
C ILE A 194 29.69 -19.27 72.10
N VAL A 195 30.09 -20.19 71.18
CA VAL A 195 29.22 -21.00 70.23
C VAL A 195 29.70 -22.46 69.91
N GLY A 196 28.79 -23.38 69.47
CA GLY A 196 28.97 -24.75 68.84
C GLY A 196 27.66 -25.23 68.12
N GLY A 197 27.45 -26.37 67.41
CA GLY A 197 28.19 -27.63 67.05
C GLY A 197 27.44 -28.46 65.92
N ASP A 198 27.71 -29.77 65.67
CA ASP A 198 27.28 -30.54 64.45
C ASP A 198 26.93 -32.07 64.66
N MET A 199 26.08 -32.73 63.81
CA MET A 199 25.78 -34.20 63.86
C MET A 199 25.00 -34.95 62.70
N ALA A 200 24.86 -34.50 61.43
CA ALA A 200 23.90 -35.15 60.47
C ALA A 200 24.47 -35.69 59.13
N LEU A 201 24.40 -37.02 58.86
CA LEU A 201 24.87 -37.59 57.58
C LEU A 201 24.17 -38.86 57.03
N CYS A 202 23.80 -39.85 57.87
CA CYS A 202 23.41 -41.20 57.40
C CYS A 202 22.08 -41.27 56.60
N GLU A 203 21.12 -40.42 56.94
CA GLU A 203 19.77 -40.38 56.36
C GLU A 203 19.76 -40.02 54.85
N ASN A 204 20.75 -39.25 54.40
CA ASN A 204 20.86 -38.77 53.02
C ASN A 204 21.02 -39.91 51.99
N THR A 205 21.71 -40.99 52.32
CA THR A 205 22.05 -42.05 51.35
C THR A 205 20.81 -42.81 50.86
N ALA A 206 19.88 -43.13 51.77
CA ALA A 206 18.62 -43.79 51.40
C ALA A 206 17.74 -42.86 50.54
N ARG A 207 17.69 -41.57 50.90
CA ARG A 207 16.94 -40.55 50.16
C ARG A 207 17.46 -40.34 48.73
N ILE A 208 18.76 -40.47 48.51
CA ILE A 208 19.36 -40.40 47.16
C ILE A 208 18.88 -41.56 46.27
N GLN A 209 18.78 -42.79 46.79
CA GLN A 209 18.29 -43.93 45.98
C GLN A 209 16.81 -43.77 45.61
N GLU A 210 15.98 -43.37 46.56
CA GLU A 210 14.55 -43.10 46.34
C GLU A 210 14.33 -42.06 45.21
N LEU A 211 15.16 -41.01 45.19
CA LEU A 211 15.14 -39.98 44.15
C LEU A 211 15.63 -40.49 42.78
N GLN A 212 16.52 -41.48 42.72
CA GLN A 212 16.93 -42.10 41.45
C GLN A 212 15.79 -42.92 40.84
N ASP A 213 15.11 -43.73 41.66
CA ASP A 213 14.01 -44.58 41.21
C ASP A 213 12.80 -43.72 40.76
N GLN A 214 12.52 -42.63 41.48
CA GLN A 214 11.53 -41.61 41.07
C GLN A 214 11.90 -40.95 39.73
N ASN A 215 13.17 -40.58 39.53
CA ASN A 215 13.62 -40.03 38.24
C ASN A 215 13.50 -41.04 37.09
N ALA A 216 13.81 -42.32 37.32
CA ALA A 216 13.65 -43.37 36.31
C ALA A 216 12.17 -43.54 35.90
N GLN A 217 11.24 -43.49 36.86
CA GLN A 217 9.81 -43.54 36.57
C GLN A 217 9.31 -42.28 35.85
N LEU A 218 9.72 -41.08 36.27
CA LEU A 218 9.38 -39.82 35.60
C LEU A 218 9.93 -39.75 34.17
N LEU A 219 11.11 -40.31 33.90
CA LEU A 219 11.66 -40.41 32.53
C LEU A 219 10.80 -41.33 31.64
N LYS A 220 10.28 -42.44 32.17
CA LYS A 220 9.35 -43.32 31.45
C LYS A 220 8.02 -42.63 31.17
N GLU A 221 7.45 -41.96 32.16
CA GLU A 221 6.21 -41.20 32.00
C GLU A 221 6.37 -40.07 30.96
N ASN A 222 7.48 -39.32 31.00
CA ASN A 222 7.80 -38.32 29.97
C ASN A 222 7.94 -38.93 28.57
N ALA A 223 8.49 -40.14 28.44
CA ALA A 223 8.57 -40.83 27.16
C ALA A 223 7.18 -41.24 26.64
N GLU A 224 6.29 -41.72 27.50
CA GLU A 224 4.91 -42.05 27.14
C GLU A 224 4.08 -40.79 26.82
N LEU A 225 4.27 -39.69 27.55
CA LEU A 225 3.65 -38.39 27.26
C LEU A 225 4.06 -37.86 25.88
N ARG A 226 5.33 -38.00 25.47
CA ARG A 226 5.82 -37.61 24.13
C ARG A 226 5.39 -38.56 23.00
N LEU A 227 4.75 -39.68 23.34
CA LEU A 227 4.15 -40.61 22.39
C LEU A 227 2.61 -40.51 22.36
N LYS A 228 1.98 -39.63 23.14
CA LYS A 228 0.54 -39.36 23.04
C LYS A 228 0.17 -38.84 21.65
N PRO A 229 -0.92 -39.32 21.04
CA PRO A 229 -1.34 -38.88 19.71
C PRO A 229 -1.68 -37.39 19.69
N ASP A 230 -2.33 -36.87 20.73
CA ASP A 230 -2.73 -35.46 20.83
C ASP A 230 -1.52 -34.52 20.62
N SER A 231 -0.40 -34.78 21.30
CA SER A 231 0.84 -33.98 21.16
C SER A 231 1.48 -34.05 19.77
N ARG A 232 1.11 -35.02 18.92
CA ARG A 232 1.52 -35.07 17.51
C ARG A 232 0.50 -34.37 16.61
N LEU A 233 -0.79 -34.53 16.89
CA LEU A 233 -1.86 -33.84 16.18
C LEU A 233 -1.74 -32.32 16.37
N ASP A 234 -1.42 -31.86 17.59
CA ASP A 234 -1.15 -30.45 17.89
C ASP A 234 0.04 -29.91 17.07
N GLU A 235 1.14 -30.67 16.99
CA GLU A 235 2.30 -30.31 16.14
C GLU A 235 1.91 -30.28 14.65
N GLU A 236 1.16 -31.26 14.14
CA GLU A 236 0.68 -31.28 12.75
C GLU A 236 -0.28 -30.12 12.43
N ILE A 237 -1.12 -29.73 13.39
CA ILE A 237 -2.00 -28.55 13.31
C ILE A 237 -1.18 -27.25 13.29
N ILE A 238 -0.16 -27.13 14.15
CA ILE A 238 0.76 -25.99 14.19
C ILE A 238 1.57 -25.87 12.89
N GLN A 239 2.11 -26.99 12.39
CA GLN A 239 2.83 -27.07 11.11
C GLN A 239 1.94 -26.64 9.94
N ARG A 240 0.66 -27.08 9.93
CA ARG A 240 -0.33 -26.65 8.94
C ARG A 240 -0.66 -25.15 9.06
N ALA A 241 -0.93 -24.65 10.26
CA ALA A 241 -1.22 -23.23 10.47
C ALA A 241 -0.04 -22.31 10.10
N ILE A 242 1.20 -22.74 10.36
CA ILE A 242 2.42 -22.05 9.89
C ILE A 242 2.45 -22.03 8.36
N LYS A 243 2.25 -23.19 7.70
CA LYS A 243 2.25 -23.24 6.24
C LYS A 243 1.15 -22.36 5.64
N ASP A 244 -0.08 -22.46 6.14
CA ASP A 244 -1.22 -21.73 5.59
C ASP A 244 -1.04 -20.20 5.77
N ARG A 245 -0.40 -19.76 6.86
CA ARG A 245 0.09 -18.39 7.07
C ARG A 245 1.15 -17.98 6.04
N ASP A 246 2.14 -18.84 5.80
CA ASP A 246 3.28 -18.51 4.92
C ASP A 246 2.90 -18.55 3.42
N ASP A 247 1.97 -19.43 3.04
CA ASP A 247 1.28 -19.42 1.74
C ASP A 247 0.43 -18.13 1.58
N ALA A 248 -0.22 -17.64 2.65
CA ALA A 248 -0.97 -16.38 2.64
C ALA A 248 -0.06 -15.14 2.56
N ILE A 249 1.06 -15.11 3.29
CA ILE A 249 2.09 -14.07 3.17
C ILE A 249 2.65 -14.03 1.75
N SER A 250 2.96 -15.18 1.17
CA SER A 250 3.47 -15.29 -0.21
C SER A 250 2.47 -14.72 -1.24
N LYS A 251 1.18 -15.03 -1.09
CA LYS A 251 0.10 -14.46 -1.93
C LYS A 251 -0.02 -12.95 -1.73
N LYS A 252 0.01 -12.46 -0.49
CA LYS A 252 -0.01 -11.03 -0.17
C LYS A 252 1.12 -10.30 -0.88
N THR A 253 2.37 -10.76 -0.72
CA THR A 253 3.54 -10.12 -1.34
C THR A 253 3.49 -10.14 -2.87
N ALA A 254 2.91 -11.18 -3.48
CA ALA A 254 2.68 -11.21 -4.93
C ALA A 254 1.68 -10.12 -5.37
N VAL A 255 0.55 -9.97 -4.66
CA VAL A 255 -0.46 -8.93 -4.94
C VAL A 255 0.09 -7.52 -4.69
N GLU A 256 0.86 -7.31 -3.63
CA GLU A 256 1.55 -6.03 -3.38
C GLU A 256 2.52 -5.68 -4.52
N ALA A 257 3.25 -6.65 -5.05
CA ALA A 257 4.12 -6.48 -6.21
C ALA A 257 3.36 -6.25 -7.54
N GLU A 258 2.08 -6.63 -7.63
CA GLU A 258 1.19 -6.33 -8.77
C GLU A 258 0.56 -4.94 -8.66
N LEU A 259 0.15 -4.56 -7.45
CA LEU A 259 -0.34 -3.22 -7.16
C LEU A 259 0.74 -2.15 -7.44
N VAL A 260 2.00 -2.40 -7.05
CA VAL A 260 3.12 -1.49 -7.36
C VAL A 260 3.40 -1.41 -8.87
N ARG A 261 3.32 -2.53 -9.60
CA ARG A 261 3.43 -2.53 -11.08
C ARG A 261 2.32 -1.69 -11.73
N SER A 262 1.07 -1.99 -11.41
CA SER A 262 -0.12 -1.27 -11.92
C SER A 262 -0.07 0.24 -11.60
N ARG A 263 0.38 0.62 -10.39
CA ARG A 263 0.59 2.02 -10.01
C ARG A 263 1.66 2.72 -10.86
N ASN A 264 2.76 2.03 -11.16
CA ASN A 264 3.83 2.57 -12.00
C ASN A 264 3.37 2.69 -13.46
N ASP A 265 2.63 1.71 -13.98
CA ASP A 265 2.03 1.74 -15.30
C ASP A 265 1.03 2.91 -15.43
N MET A 266 0.16 3.11 -14.43
CA MET A 266 -0.74 4.27 -14.36
C MET A 266 0.03 5.60 -14.36
N MET A 267 1.12 5.71 -13.61
CA MET A 267 1.97 6.91 -13.59
C MET A 267 2.63 7.16 -14.96
N TYR A 268 3.11 6.11 -15.62
CA TYR A 268 3.70 6.18 -16.96
C TYR A 268 2.68 6.56 -18.05
N LEU A 269 1.45 6.03 -17.99
CA LEU A 269 0.35 6.42 -18.87
C LEU A 269 -0.11 7.86 -18.62
N ASN A 270 -0.18 8.30 -17.37
CA ASN A 270 -0.53 9.68 -17.02
C ASN A 270 0.53 10.67 -17.54
N ASN A 271 1.82 10.35 -17.39
CA ASN A 271 2.90 11.18 -17.94
C ASN A 271 2.81 11.28 -19.48
N GLN A 272 2.62 10.16 -20.18
CA GLN A 272 2.40 10.18 -21.64
C GLN A 272 1.17 11.00 -22.05
N LEU A 273 0.07 10.94 -21.28
CA LEU A 273 -1.12 11.74 -21.54
C LEU A 273 -0.84 13.24 -21.38
N LEU A 274 -0.09 13.64 -20.34
CA LEU A 274 0.32 15.03 -20.14
C LEU A 274 1.23 15.51 -21.28
N GLU A 275 2.22 14.73 -21.70
CA GLU A 275 3.07 15.04 -22.87
C GLU A 275 2.26 15.17 -24.17
N ALA A 276 1.27 14.29 -24.38
CA ALA A 276 0.40 14.33 -25.56
C ALA A 276 -0.54 15.54 -25.55
N ILE A 277 -1.06 15.94 -24.37
CA ILE A 277 -1.83 17.17 -24.20
C ILE A 277 -0.94 18.40 -24.45
N GLN A 278 0.29 18.42 -23.93
CA GLN A 278 1.22 19.52 -24.14
C GLN A 278 1.57 19.68 -25.62
N ARG A 279 1.99 18.62 -26.32
CA ARG A 279 2.26 18.70 -27.78
C ARG A 279 1.04 19.11 -28.59
N LYS A 280 -0.16 18.70 -28.19
CA LYS A 280 -1.39 19.16 -28.84
C LYS A 280 -1.62 20.65 -28.62
N LEU A 281 -1.31 21.19 -27.43
CA LEU A 281 -1.41 22.62 -27.13
C LEU A 281 -0.38 23.43 -27.94
N GLU A 282 0.87 22.99 -27.97
CA GLU A 282 1.97 23.59 -28.76
C GLU A 282 1.58 23.69 -30.25
N LEU A 283 1.18 22.57 -30.86
CA LEU A 283 0.70 22.54 -32.26
C LEU A 283 -0.56 23.37 -32.50
N SER A 284 -1.39 23.61 -31.48
CA SER A 284 -2.56 24.49 -31.60
C SER A 284 -2.16 25.97 -31.61
N GLN A 285 -1.15 26.34 -30.82
CA GLN A 285 -0.58 27.69 -30.78
C GLN A 285 0.20 28.03 -32.07
N GLU A 286 0.97 27.07 -32.60
CA GLU A 286 1.62 27.23 -33.92
C GLU A 286 0.59 27.44 -35.04
N LEU A 287 -0.54 26.73 -34.98
CA LEU A 287 -1.62 26.83 -35.95
C LEU A 287 -2.41 28.15 -35.82
N GLU A 288 -2.60 28.67 -34.60
CA GLU A 288 -3.18 29.99 -34.34
C GLU A 288 -2.28 31.12 -34.86
N ALA A 289 -0.98 31.08 -34.56
CA ALA A 289 0.01 32.03 -35.09
C ALA A 289 0.06 32.02 -36.63
N TRP A 290 -0.01 30.84 -37.25
CA TRP A 290 -0.07 30.71 -38.72
C TRP A 290 -1.38 31.27 -39.31
N GLN A 291 -2.51 31.14 -38.60
CA GLN A 291 -3.77 31.77 -39.02
C GLN A 291 -3.67 33.30 -38.99
N ASP A 292 -3.06 33.88 -37.96
CA ASP A 292 -2.84 35.33 -37.86
C ASP A 292 -1.89 35.83 -38.98
N ASP A 293 -0.77 35.15 -39.23
CA ASP A 293 0.15 35.49 -40.34
C ASP A 293 -0.56 35.47 -41.70
N ILE A 294 -1.34 34.42 -41.98
CA ILE A 294 -2.13 34.31 -43.22
C ILE A 294 -3.21 35.40 -43.28
N GLN A 295 -3.88 35.71 -42.18
CA GLN A 295 -4.88 36.77 -42.12
C GLN A 295 -4.25 38.16 -42.34
N VAL A 296 -3.02 38.40 -41.86
CA VAL A 296 -2.22 39.59 -42.15
C VAL A 296 -1.85 39.65 -43.64
N ILE A 297 -1.35 38.55 -44.23
CA ILE A 297 -1.01 38.47 -45.66
C ILE A 297 -2.23 38.76 -46.55
N ILE A 298 -3.39 38.16 -46.26
CA ILE A 298 -4.65 38.42 -46.98
C ILE A 298 -5.04 39.90 -46.89
N ASN A 299 -4.96 40.49 -45.69
CA ASN A 299 -5.27 41.91 -45.49
C ASN A 299 -4.28 42.85 -46.22
N GLN A 300 -3.00 42.48 -46.33
CA GLN A 300 -2.03 43.22 -47.14
C GLN A 300 -2.35 43.10 -48.65
N GLN A 301 -2.64 41.90 -49.15
CA GLN A 301 -3.00 41.69 -50.56
C GLN A 301 -4.26 42.45 -50.96
N LEU A 302 -5.30 42.46 -50.12
CA LEU A 302 -6.54 43.20 -50.36
C LEU A 302 -6.32 44.72 -50.40
N LYS A 303 -5.47 45.27 -49.51
CA LYS A 303 -5.07 46.68 -49.54
C LYS A 303 -4.31 47.02 -50.84
N SER A 304 -3.25 46.27 -51.15
CA SER A 304 -2.45 46.45 -52.37
C SER A 304 -3.29 46.36 -53.65
N GLN A 305 -4.23 45.40 -53.73
CA GLN A 305 -5.13 45.29 -54.89
C GLN A 305 -6.10 46.48 -54.99
N THR A 306 -6.61 46.98 -53.85
CA THR A 306 -7.48 48.16 -53.81
C THR A 306 -6.73 49.42 -54.25
N GLU A 307 -5.51 49.60 -53.77
CA GLU A 307 -4.62 50.71 -54.17
C GLU A 307 -4.26 50.65 -55.66
N GLN A 308 -3.92 49.47 -56.18
CA GLN A 308 -3.68 49.25 -57.61
C GLN A 308 -4.92 49.56 -58.46
N GLN A 309 -6.14 49.19 -58.02
CA GLN A 309 -7.36 49.60 -58.70
C GLN A 309 -7.60 51.12 -58.67
N MET A 310 -7.26 51.81 -57.57
CA MET A 310 -7.37 53.27 -57.49
C MET A 310 -6.34 53.98 -58.36
N GLN A 311 -5.10 53.49 -58.41
CA GLN A 311 -4.05 54.03 -59.30
C GLN A 311 -4.38 53.75 -60.77
N SER A 312 -4.86 52.55 -61.10
CA SER A 312 -5.36 52.20 -62.43
C SER A 312 -6.51 53.11 -62.85
N LYS A 313 -7.50 53.38 -61.98
CA LYS A 313 -8.57 54.37 -62.26
C LYS A 313 -8.09 55.82 -62.43
N ARG A 314 -6.90 56.18 -61.90
CA ARG A 314 -6.29 57.52 -62.08
C ARG A 314 -5.42 57.63 -63.34
N SER A 315 -5.08 56.52 -64.00
CA SER A 315 -4.22 56.48 -65.19
C SER A 315 -4.96 55.96 -66.44
N GLY A 316 -5.78 54.93 -66.30
CA GLY A 316 -6.53 54.23 -67.35
C GLY A 316 -7.84 54.93 -67.74
N GLY A 317 -7.78 56.20 -68.11
CA GLY A 317 -8.94 57.00 -68.51
C GLY A 317 -9.53 56.68 -69.89
N ASN A 318 -9.78 55.40 -70.26
CA ASN A 318 -10.51 55.09 -71.51
C ASN A 318 -11.12 53.67 -71.62
N ARG A 319 -12.21 53.57 -72.42
CA ARG A 319 -12.86 52.36 -73.00
C ARG A 319 -13.74 51.43 -72.12
N LEU A 320 -14.97 51.91 -71.87
CA LEU A 320 -16.25 51.29 -72.31
C LEU A 320 -16.63 49.82 -71.94
N SER A 321 -17.44 49.69 -70.88
CA SER A 321 -18.83 49.13 -70.85
C SER A 321 -19.22 47.71 -71.37
N PHE A 322 -20.45 47.30 -70.99
CA PHE A 322 -21.21 46.07 -71.37
C PHE A 322 -20.77 44.76 -70.66
N PHE A 323 -21.63 43.96 -70.01
CA PHE A 323 -23.06 44.07 -69.66
C PHE A 323 -23.29 43.63 -68.19
N ARG A 324 -24.35 44.13 -67.53
CA ARG A 324 -25.03 43.42 -66.42
C ARG A 324 -26.50 43.20 -66.78
N LYS A 325 -27.05 42.03 -66.44
CA LYS A 325 -28.50 41.79 -66.33
C LYS A 325 -28.90 41.87 -64.85
N PRO A 326 -30.11 42.37 -64.51
CA PRO A 326 -30.53 42.57 -63.13
C PRO A 326 -31.01 41.28 -62.45
N LEU A 327 -30.99 41.28 -61.11
CA LEU A 327 -31.61 40.25 -60.28
C LEU A 327 -33.14 40.38 -60.29
N LYS A 328 -33.85 39.31 -59.93
CA LYS A 328 -35.14 39.44 -59.23
C LYS A 328 -34.91 39.23 -57.74
N ALA A 329 -35.49 40.11 -56.92
CA ALA A 329 -35.63 39.91 -55.48
C ALA A 329 -37.04 39.42 -55.18
N SER A 330 -37.23 38.80 -54.01
CA SER A 330 -38.23 39.28 -53.04
C SER A 330 -38.08 38.61 -51.67
N THR A 331 -38.24 39.43 -50.64
CA THR A 331 -38.29 39.11 -49.22
C THR A 331 -39.62 38.43 -48.85
N SER A 332 -39.63 37.41 -47.98
CA SER A 332 -40.42 37.42 -46.71
C SER A 332 -40.47 36.11 -45.88
N VAL A 333 -40.09 36.23 -44.61
CA VAL A 333 -40.89 35.82 -43.41
C VAL A 333 -41.34 34.35 -43.22
N SER A 334 -40.55 33.64 -42.39
CA SER A 334 -40.97 32.94 -41.15
C SER A 334 -41.52 31.50 -41.11
N CYS A 335 -41.28 30.90 -39.93
CA CYS A 335 -41.86 29.71 -39.30
C CYS A 335 -41.38 28.30 -39.72
N ILE A 336 -41.11 27.52 -38.67
CA ILE A 336 -40.70 26.11 -38.54
C ILE A 336 -41.99 25.34 -38.14
N PRO A 337 -42.30 24.10 -38.61
CA PRO A 337 -41.55 22.93 -38.13
C PRO A 337 -41.38 21.66 -39.01
N GLU A 338 -40.44 20.85 -38.52
CA GLU A 338 -40.42 19.37 -38.44
C GLU A 338 -40.00 18.43 -39.60
N THR A 339 -39.20 17.44 -39.17
CA THR A 339 -38.95 16.11 -39.75
C THR A 339 -38.48 15.97 -41.20
N THR A 340 -37.17 15.76 -41.39
CA THR A 340 -36.65 14.44 -41.82
C THR A 340 -35.12 14.36 -41.63
N SER A 341 -34.61 13.16 -41.35
CA SER A 341 -33.20 12.92 -40.99
C SER A 341 -32.40 12.29 -42.15
N VAL A 342 -31.41 13.03 -42.67
CA VAL A 342 -30.36 12.50 -43.57
C VAL A 342 -29.02 13.10 -43.12
N PRO A 343 -27.94 12.30 -42.93
CA PRO A 343 -26.76 12.75 -42.20
C PRO A 343 -25.81 13.62 -43.05
N ASN A 344 -25.27 14.67 -42.44
CA ASN A 344 -24.17 15.48 -43.00
C ASN A 344 -22.84 15.02 -42.35
N PRO A 345 -21.94 14.32 -43.08
CA PRO A 345 -20.71 13.78 -42.50
C PRO A 345 -19.62 14.84 -42.37
N SER A 346 -19.47 15.41 -41.17
CA SER A 346 -18.46 16.45 -40.90
C SER A 346 -17.01 15.99 -41.23
N PRO A 347 -16.14 16.87 -41.79
CA PRO A 347 -14.95 16.42 -42.54
C PRO A 347 -13.84 15.74 -41.72
N TRP A 348 -13.86 15.90 -40.40
CA TRP A 348 -12.76 15.51 -39.49
C TRP A 348 -12.55 13.99 -39.37
N ARG A 349 -13.54 13.16 -39.75
CA ARG A 349 -13.42 11.68 -39.66
C ARG A 349 -12.35 11.05 -40.58
N ASN A 350 -11.76 11.80 -41.51
CA ASN A 350 -10.73 11.28 -42.41
C ASN A 350 -9.32 11.23 -41.80
N TRP A 351 -9.01 12.03 -40.77
CA TRP A 351 -7.66 12.06 -40.18
C TRP A 351 -7.29 10.76 -39.43
N LEU A 352 -8.27 10.11 -38.79
CA LEU A 352 -8.08 8.83 -38.07
C LEU A 352 -7.83 7.60 -38.98
N LYS A 353 -7.65 7.79 -40.30
CA LYS A 353 -7.35 6.72 -41.25
C LYS A 353 -5.92 6.74 -41.81
N VAL A 354 -5.10 7.72 -41.39
CA VAL A 354 -3.72 7.90 -41.91
C VAL A 354 -2.66 7.26 -41.01
N ALA A 355 -3.02 6.88 -39.78
CA ALA A 355 -2.15 6.15 -38.86
C ALA A 355 -2.33 4.63 -39.02
N LYS A 356 -1.58 4.00 -39.94
CA LYS A 356 -1.41 2.54 -40.00
C LYS A 356 -0.14 2.13 -40.74
#